data_AF-G9KGD5-F1
#
_entry.id   AF-G9KGD5-F1
#
_cell.length_a   1.000
_cell.length_b   1.000
_cell.length_c   1.000
_cell.angle_alpha   90.00
_cell.angle_beta   90.00
_cell.angle_gamma   90.00
#
_symmetry.space_group_name_H-M   'P 1'
#
loop_
_entity.id
_entity.type
_entity.pdbx_description
1 polymer ?
#
loop_
_entity_poly.entity_id
_entity_poly.type
_entity_poly.pdbx_seq_one_letter_code
_entity_poly.pdbx_strand_id
1 'polypeptide(L)' 'KAKAYELEQNVVKLMRGLLQCMMRQVDKVEKFKHTQSTKDSLHAKYNTATCSTVVGDDQWGHLQVDATSLFLLFLAQMT' A
#
# COMPACT_ATOMS: atom_id res chain seq x y z
N LYS A 1 21.28 -15.76 -14.47
CA LYS A 1 21.41 -14.27 -14.42
C LYS A 1 20.17 -13.55 -14.98
N ALA A 2 19.75 -13.78 -16.24
CA ALA A 2 18.58 -13.10 -16.82
C ALA A 2 17.26 -13.25 -16.02
N LYS A 3 16.92 -14.48 -15.58
CA LYS A 3 15.69 -14.72 -14.79
C LYS A 3 15.64 -13.99 -13.44
N ALA A 4 16.79 -13.81 -12.78
CA ALA A 4 16.86 -13.10 -11.51
C ALA A 4 16.59 -11.60 -11.69
N TYR A 5 17.16 -11.01 -12.76
CA TYR A 5 16.92 -9.63 -13.13
C TYR A 5 15.46 -9.37 -13.52
N GLU A 6 14.83 -10.28 -14.27
CA GLU A 6 13.42 -10.18 -14.61
C GLU A 6 12.52 -10.20 -13.36
N LEU A 7 12.80 -11.11 -12.42
CA LEU A 7 12.09 -11.16 -11.14
C LEU A 7 12.26 -9.85 -10.36
N GLU A 8 13.48 -9.34 -10.27
CA GLU A 8 13.77 -8.06 -9.61
C GLU A 8 12.94 -6.92 -10.18
N GLN A 9 12.92 -6.77 -11.51
CA GLN A 9 12.12 -5.74 -12.18
C GLN A 9 10.60 -5.92 -11.93
N ASN A 10 10.12 -7.16 -11.87
CA ASN A 10 8.72 -7.45 -11.56
C ASN A 10 8.38 -7.09 -10.10
N VAL A 11 9.28 -7.36 -9.15
CA VAL A 11 9.12 -6.95 -7.75
C VAL A 11 9.09 -5.43 -7.63
N VAL A 12 9.99 -4.72 -8.31
CA VAL A 12 10.00 -3.24 -8.33
C VAL A 12 8.66 -2.69 -8.85
N LYS A 13 8.16 -3.25 -9.97
CA LYS A 13 6.84 -2.86 -10.52
C LYS A 13 5.71 -3.13 -9.54
N LEU A 14 5.70 -4.29 -8.88
CA LEU A 14 4.70 -4.66 -7.89
C LEU A 14 4.71 -3.69 -6.70
N MET A 15 5.88 -3.41 -6.15
CA MET A 15 6.02 -2.52 -4.98
C MET A 15 5.58 -1.10 -5.32
N ARG A 16 5.92 -0.58 -6.50
CA ARG A 16 5.41 0.72 -6.99
C ARG A 16 3.90 0.71 -7.21
N GLY A 17 3.34 -0.39 -7.74
CA GLY A 17 1.89 -0.56 -7.89
C GLY A 17 1.14 -0.58 -6.55
N LEU A 18 1.74 -1.18 -5.51
CA LEU A 18 1.18 -1.17 -4.17
C LEU A 18 1.16 0.26 -3.58
N LEU A 19 2.21 1.04 -3.78
CA LEU A 19 2.24 2.45 -3.38
C LEU A 19 1.09 3.23 -4.06
N GLN A 20 0.85 2.98 -5.34
CA GLN A 20 -0.28 3.61 -6.05
C GLN A 20 -1.63 3.25 -5.39
N CYS A 21 -1.83 2.00 -4.97
CA CYS A 21 -3.04 1.60 -4.22
C CYS A 21 -3.19 2.36 -2.90
N MET A 22 -2.09 2.56 -2.17
CA MET A 22 -2.09 3.33 -0.91
C MET A 22 -2.41 4.81 -1.16
N MET A 23 -1.81 5.42 -2.19
CA MET A 23 -2.05 6.83 -2.53
C MET A 23 -3.50 7.12 -2.95
N ARG A 24 -4.22 6.15 -3.52
CA ARG A 24 -5.66 6.30 -3.85
C ARG A 24 -6.56 6.41 -2.61
N GLN A 25 -6.03 6.18 -1.42
CA GLN A 25 -6.74 6.32 -0.14
C GLN A 25 -6.27 7.55 0.64
N VAL A 26 -5.70 8.56 -0.04
CA VAL A 26 -5.21 9.79 0.60
C VAL A 26 -6.24 10.43 1.53
N ASP A 27 -7.52 10.45 1.15
CA ASP A 27 -8.61 11.01 1.97
C ASP A 27 -8.73 10.33 3.34
N LYS A 28 -8.42 9.03 3.41
CA LYS A 28 -8.39 8.27 4.66
C LYS A 28 -7.22 8.72 5.52
N VAL A 29 -6.03 8.79 4.94
CA VAL A 29 -4.81 9.23 5.64
C VAL A 29 -4.96 10.65 6.16
N GLU A 30 -5.57 11.55 5.40
CA GLU A 30 -5.87 12.92 5.83
C GLU A 30 -6.81 12.94 7.05
N LYS A 31 -7.86 12.12 7.07
CA LYS A 31 -8.73 11.97 8.24
C LYS A 31 -7.99 11.36 9.43
N PHE A 32 -7.18 10.33 9.19
CA PHE A 32 -6.41 9.63 10.22
C PHE A 32 -5.50 10.57 11.02
N LYS A 33 -4.93 11.61 10.40
CA LYS A 33 -4.12 12.63 11.09
C LYS A 33 -4.84 13.25 12.29
N HIS A 34 -6.16 13.40 12.18
CA HIS A 34 -6.99 14.02 13.22
C HIS A 34 -7.69 12.98 14.10
N THR A 35 -8.13 11.86 13.53
CA THR A 35 -8.94 10.89 14.24
C THR A 35 -8.12 9.82 14.95
N GLN A 36 -6.95 9.47 14.41
CA GLN A 36 -6.11 8.33 14.83
C GLN A 36 -6.90 7.01 14.92
N SER A 37 -8.04 6.92 14.23
CA SER A 37 -8.94 5.77 14.24
C SER A 37 -8.46 4.71 13.26
N THR A 38 -8.54 3.44 13.64
CA THR A 38 -8.19 2.32 12.75
C THR A 38 -8.98 2.35 11.45
N LYS A 39 -10.26 2.75 11.51
CA LYS A 39 -11.14 2.84 10.33
C LYS A 39 -10.69 3.87 9.31
N ASP A 40 -10.04 4.93 9.76
CA ASP A 40 -9.50 5.98 8.88
C ASP A 40 -8.08 5.65 8.39
N SER A 41 -7.47 4.54 8.84
CA SER A 41 -6.19 4.09 8.30
C SER A 41 -6.35 3.48 6.89
N LEU A 42 -5.21 3.24 6.23
CA LEU A 42 -5.16 2.57 4.92
C LEU A 42 -5.78 1.18 5.02
N HIS A 43 -6.74 0.86 4.15
CA HIS A 43 -7.30 -0.48 4.04
C HIS A 43 -6.21 -1.48 3.59
N ALA A 44 -6.21 -2.74 4.05
CA ALA A 44 -5.10 -3.67 3.76
C ALA A 44 -5.29 -4.54 2.51
N LYS A 45 -6.41 -4.42 1.80
CA LYS A 45 -6.76 -5.26 0.64
C LYS A 45 -7.21 -4.43 -0.56
N TYR A 46 -6.61 -4.71 -1.72
CA TYR A 46 -6.80 -3.94 -2.96
C TYR A 46 -7.13 -4.81 -4.16
N ASN A 47 -7.80 -4.21 -5.14
CA ASN A 47 -8.01 -4.78 -6.46
C ASN A 47 -6.74 -4.55 -7.29
N THR A 48 -6.16 -5.60 -7.86
CA THR A 48 -4.90 -5.52 -8.62
C THR A 48 -5.03 -4.76 -9.93
N ALA A 49 -6.23 -4.71 -10.54
CA ALA A 49 -6.47 -4.01 -11.80
C ALA A 49 -6.84 -2.53 -11.58
N THR A 50 -7.67 -2.25 -10.57
CA THR A 50 -8.18 -0.88 -10.34
C THR A 50 -7.45 -0.14 -9.23
N CYS A 51 -6.62 -0.79 -8.42
CA CYS A 51 -5.97 -0.21 -7.25
C CYS A 51 -6.96 0.36 -6.20
N SER A 52 -8.23 -0.02 -6.25
CA SER A 52 -9.26 0.37 -5.29
C SER A 52 -9.38 -0.64 -4.15
N THR A 53 -10.00 -0.24 -3.04
CA THR A 53 -10.43 -1.20 -2.00
C THR A 53 -11.45 -2.18 -2.59
N VAL A 54 -11.40 -3.44 -2.17
CA VAL A 54 -12.29 -4.50 -2.67
C VAL A 54 -13.45 -4.82 -1.73
N VAL A 55 -13.38 -4.32 -0.51
CA VAL A 55 -14.35 -4.51 0.56
C VAL A 55 -14.45 -3.22 1.37
N GLY A 56 -15.54 -3.07 2.12
CA GLY A 56 -15.73 -1.95 3.04
C GLY A 56 -14.83 -2.02 4.26
N ASP A 57 -14.69 -0.89 4.95
CA ASP A 57 -13.76 -0.74 6.08
C ASP A 57 -14.03 -1.68 7.27
N ASP A 58 -15.29 -2.08 7.49
CA ASP A 58 -15.63 -2.99 8.59
C ASP A 58 -15.46 -4.48 8.20
N GLN A 59 -15.06 -4.77 6.96
CA GLN A 59 -15.01 -6.13 6.43
C GLN A 59 -13.58 -6.72 6.41
N TRP A 60 -12.56 -5.89 6.57
CA TRP A 60 -11.16 -6.32 6.62
C TRP A 60 -10.31 -5.36 7.43
N GLY A 61 -9.12 -5.81 7.81
CA GLY A 61 -8.18 -4.99 8.57
C GLY A 61 -7.59 -3.83 7.79
N HIS A 62 -7.08 -2.86 8.54
CA HIS A 62 -6.33 -1.71 8.06
C HIS A 62 -4.84 -1.88 8.35
N LEU A 63 -4.00 -1.30 7.50
CA LEU A 63 -2.56 -1.26 7.69
C LEU A 63 -2.21 -0.35 8.87
N GLN A 64 -1.21 -0.76 9.63
CA GLN A 64 -0.62 0.06 10.67
C GLN A 64 0.43 1.01 10.07
N VAL A 65 0.68 2.10 10.78
CA VAL A 65 1.58 3.18 10.32
C VAL A 65 3.03 2.68 10.21
N ASP A 66 3.46 1.81 11.13
CA ASP A 66 4.79 1.21 11.15
C ASP A 66 5.05 0.32 9.93
N ALA A 67 4.10 -0.55 9.56
CA ALA A 67 4.18 -1.40 8.37
C ALA A 67 4.31 -0.55 7.10
N THR A 68 3.54 0.55 7.02
CA THR A 68 3.62 1.49 5.89
C THR A 68 4.95 2.22 5.85
N SER A 69 5.49 2.60 7.01
CA SER A 69 6.79 3.27 7.12
C SER A 69 7.95 2.38 6.65
N LEU A 70 7.95 1.11 7.08
CA LEU A 70 8.92 0.12 6.63
C LEU A 70 8.81 -0.12 5.12
N PHE A 71 7.60 -0.27 4.60
CA PHE A 71 7.37 -0.42 3.17
C PHE A 71 7.97 0.73 2.35
N LEU A 72 7.75 1.99 2.77
CA LEU A 72 8.30 3.17 2.08
C LEU A 72 9.83 3.19 2.13
N LEU A 73 10.43 2.82 3.27
CA LEU A 73 11.88 2.72 3.41
C LEU A 73 12.47 1.71 2.41
N PHE A 74 11.89 0.50 2.34
CA PHE A 74 12.34 -0.52 1.38
C PHE A 74 12.11 -0.10 -0.06
N LEU A 75 10.96 0.51 -0.37
CA LEU A 75 10.65 0.98 -1.72
C LEU A 75 11.65 2.05 -2.19
N ALA A 76 12.08 2.95 -1.31
CA ALA A 76 13.08 3.96 -1.63
C ALA A 76 14.47 3.37 -1.94
N GLN A 77 14.77 2.18 -1.40
CA GLN A 77 16.03 1.46 -1.65
C GLN A 77 16.00 0.63 -2.95
N MET A 78 14.83 0.49 -3.59
CA MET A 78 14.68 -0.20 -4.87
C MET A 78 14.99 0.74 -6.04
N THR A 79 16.27 0.83 -6.42
CA THR A 79 16.76 1.57 -7.61
C THR A 79 16.52 0.80 -8.91
#